data_AF-A0A512MCM4-F1
#
_entry.id   AF-A0A512MCM4-F1
#
_cell.length_a   1.000
_cell.length_b   1.000
_cell.length_c   1.000
_cell.angle_alpha   90.00
_cell.angle_beta   90.00
_cell.angle_gamma   90.00
#
_symmetry.space_group_name_H-M   'P 1'
#
loop_
_entity.id
_entity.type
_entity.pdbx_description
1 polymer ?
#
loop_
_entity_poly.entity_id
_entity_poly.type
_entity_poly.pdbx_seq_one_letter_code
_entity_poly.pdbx_strand_id
1 'polypeptide(L)'
;MKFLLLFLLCASPALARINETPAQSEARYGKPKYVSEDGNVMSFEKAGIGIMCEFHDGLCDSISFRKIETNAKGEWLPFTADETKILLESDSNGTSWDLLSENKENGSSAWRNGDVTAYVDTKGFARIWIFTREHSRRKDAESKKEEEARKKGTLKDF
;
A
#
# COMPACT_ATOMS: atom_id res chain seq x y z
N MET A 1 -17.78 -31.98 -21.25
CA MET A 1 -16.58 -31.31 -20.67
C MET A 1 -16.72 -29.78 -20.73
N LYS A 2 -17.73 -29.20 -20.05
CA LYS A 2 -18.04 -27.75 -20.13
C LYS A 2 -17.95 -27.02 -18.77
N PHE A 3 -17.59 -27.75 -17.70
CA PHE A 3 -17.40 -27.21 -16.34
C PHE A 3 -15.95 -26.88 -15.99
N LEU A 4 -14.98 -27.23 -16.85
CA LEU A 4 -13.55 -27.04 -16.55
C LEU A 4 -13.06 -25.60 -16.83
N LEU A 5 -13.80 -24.82 -17.63
CA LEU A 5 -13.46 -23.42 -17.95
C LEU A 5 -13.86 -22.42 -16.85
N LEU A 6 -14.74 -22.80 -15.91
CA LEU A 6 -15.18 -21.91 -14.83
C LEU A 6 -14.17 -21.86 -13.65
N PHE A 7 -13.34 -22.89 -13.48
CA PHE A 7 -12.37 -22.97 -12.38
C PHE A 7 -11.11 -22.12 -12.60
N LEU A 8 -10.80 -21.76 -13.84
CA LEU A 8 -9.61 -20.95 -14.18
C LEU A 8 -9.81 -19.43 -13.98
N LEU A 9 -11.03 -18.96 -13.76
CA LEU A 9 -11.32 -17.54 -13.48
C LEU A 9 -11.08 -17.16 -12.00
N CYS A 10 -10.86 -18.14 -11.12
CA CYS A 10 -10.68 -17.89 -9.68
C CYS A 10 -9.21 -17.72 -9.25
N ALA A 11 -8.23 -17.92 -10.15
CA ALA A 11 -6.82 -17.66 -9.87
C ALA A 11 -6.46 -16.18 -10.09
N SER A 12 -7.28 -15.27 -9.58
CA SER A 12 -6.89 -13.86 -9.51
C SER A 12 -5.75 -13.73 -8.49
N PRO A 13 -4.60 -13.10 -8.84
CA PRO A 13 -3.50 -12.86 -7.91
C PRO A 13 -4.02 -12.37 -6.56
N ALA A 14 -3.68 -13.10 -5.50
CA ALA A 14 -4.37 -13.12 -4.21
C ALA A 14 -4.01 -11.94 -3.26
N LEU A 15 -3.84 -10.74 -3.81
CA LEU A 15 -3.37 -9.57 -3.08
C LEU A 15 -4.25 -8.37 -3.46
N ALA A 16 -4.59 -7.52 -2.47
CA ALA A 16 -5.51 -6.40 -2.67
C ALA A 16 -4.87 -5.34 -3.49
N ARG A 17 -5.77 -4.61 -4.13
CA ARG A 17 -5.45 -3.76 -5.24
C ARG A 17 -6.02 -2.39 -4.99
N ILE A 18 -5.34 -1.41 -5.54
CA ILE A 18 -5.91 -0.10 -5.74
C ILE A 18 -7.27 -0.26 -6.44
N ASN A 19 -8.24 0.54 -6.02
CA ASN A 19 -9.65 0.54 -6.40
C ASN A 19 -10.51 -0.63 -5.87
N GLU A 20 -10.04 -1.43 -4.91
CA GLU A 20 -10.93 -2.36 -4.19
C GLU A 20 -11.79 -1.63 -3.14
N THR A 21 -13.04 -2.06 -2.96
CA THR A 21 -13.91 -1.65 -1.85
C THR A 21 -13.50 -2.34 -0.53
N PRO A 22 -13.90 -1.82 0.64
CA PRO A 22 -13.67 -2.49 1.92
C PRO A 22 -14.14 -3.95 1.94
N ALA A 23 -15.34 -4.24 1.41
CA ALA A 23 -15.89 -5.58 1.36
C ALA A 23 -15.05 -6.54 0.48
N GLN A 24 -14.49 -6.04 -0.63
CA GLN A 24 -13.57 -6.82 -1.47
C GLN A 24 -12.25 -7.08 -0.76
N SER A 25 -11.69 -6.08 -0.07
CA SER A 25 -10.48 -6.26 0.75
C SER A 25 -10.71 -7.26 1.89
N GLU A 26 -11.86 -7.22 2.57
CA GLU A 26 -12.25 -8.19 3.60
C GLU A 26 -12.40 -9.61 3.03
N ALA A 27 -13.06 -9.75 1.88
CA ALA A 27 -13.19 -11.05 1.22
C ALA A 27 -11.82 -11.67 0.88
N ARG A 28 -10.83 -10.82 0.58
CA ARG A 28 -9.49 -11.24 0.22
C ARG A 28 -8.59 -11.54 1.43
N TYR A 29 -8.58 -10.65 2.41
CA TYR A 29 -7.65 -10.70 3.53
C TYR A 29 -8.23 -11.32 4.79
N GLY A 30 -9.56 -11.40 4.87
CA GLY A 30 -10.29 -11.76 6.09
C GLY A 30 -10.67 -10.52 6.89
N LYS A 31 -11.03 -10.74 8.15
CA LYS A 31 -11.47 -9.66 9.04
C LYS A 31 -10.32 -8.67 9.33
N PRO A 32 -10.59 -7.36 9.35
CA PRO A 32 -9.58 -6.38 9.72
C PRO A 32 -9.16 -6.57 11.19
N LYS A 33 -7.87 -6.35 11.45
CA LYS A 33 -7.29 -6.25 12.79
C LYS A 33 -7.52 -4.88 13.41
N TYR A 34 -7.65 -3.87 12.57
CA TYR A 34 -7.90 -2.49 12.96
C TYR A 34 -8.76 -1.82 11.91
N VAL A 35 -9.67 -0.96 12.37
CA VAL A 35 -10.48 -0.06 11.55
C VAL A 35 -10.43 1.31 12.25
N SER A 36 -10.10 2.37 11.53
CA SER A 36 -10.15 3.74 12.08
C SER A 36 -11.57 4.15 12.43
N GLU A 37 -11.72 5.16 13.29
CA GLU A 37 -13.04 5.66 13.73
C GLU A 37 -13.93 6.10 12.57
N ASP A 38 -13.34 6.68 11.53
CA ASP A 38 -14.02 7.11 10.31
C ASP A 38 -14.22 5.99 9.27
N GLY A 39 -13.69 4.79 9.54
CA GLY A 39 -13.77 3.63 8.64
C GLY A 39 -12.89 3.71 7.40
N ASN A 40 -12.13 4.79 7.22
CA ASN A 40 -11.34 5.03 6.00
C ASN A 40 -9.97 4.33 6.02
N VAL A 41 -9.54 3.80 7.16
CA VAL A 41 -8.30 3.03 7.26
C VAL A 41 -8.60 1.67 7.84
N MET A 42 -8.19 0.61 7.14
CA MET A 42 -8.29 -0.75 7.64
C MET A 42 -6.93 -1.43 7.59
N SER A 43 -6.59 -2.16 8.65
CA SER A 43 -5.40 -3.01 8.68
C SER A 43 -5.80 -4.47 8.74
N PHE A 44 -5.09 -5.31 7.98
CA PHE A 44 -5.29 -6.74 7.88
C PHE A 44 -3.97 -7.48 8.12
N GLU A 45 -4.08 -8.77 8.41
CA GLU A 45 -2.93 -9.67 8.46
C GLU A 45 -3.24 -10.92 7.66
N LYS A 46 -2.34 -11.27 6.73
CA LYS A 46 -2.49 -12.46 5.89
C LYS A 46 -1.11 -13.03 5.58
N ALA A 47 -0.93 -14.33 5.85
CA ALA A 47 0.29 -15.06 5.50
C ALA A 47 1.60 -14.38 6.00
N GLY A 48 1.60 -13.84 7.21
CA GLY A 48 2.78 -13.16 7.79
C GLY A 48 3.03 -11.75 7.25
N ILE A 49 2.11 -11.22 6.44
CA ILE A 49 2.14 -9.86 5.90
C ILE A 49 1.09 -9.02 6.60
N GLY A 50 1.48 -7.83 7.06
CA GLY A 50 0.57 -6.78 7.48
C GLY A 50 0.21 -5.92 6.27
N ILE A 51 -1.08 -5.73 6.05
CA ILE A 51 -1.61 -4.88 4.99
C ILE A 51 -2.36 -3.72 5.63
N MET A 52 -2.12 -2.50 5.17
CA MET A 52 -2.92 -1.33 5.55
C MET A 52 -3.48 -0.69 4.30
N CYS A 53 -4.80 -0.57 4.23
CA CYS A 53 -5.53 0.07 3.15
C CYS A 53 -6.11 1.40 3.65
N GLU A 54 -5.93 2.46 2.87
CA GLU A 54 -6.66 3.72 3.02
C GLU A 54 -7.70 3.83 1.90
N PHE A 55 -8.93 4.16 2.29
CA PHE A 55 -10.09 4.26 1.43
C PHE A 55 -10.52 5.71 1.29
N HIS A 56 -10.90 6.08 0.08
CA HIS A 56 -11.53 7.34 -0.23
C HIS A 56 -12.67 7.11 -1.21
N ASP A 57 -13.80 7.78 -0.98
CA ASP A 57 -15.03 7.57 -1.75
C ASP A 57 -15.41 6.08 -1.89
N GLY A 58 -15.14 5.30 -0.83
CA GLY A 58 -15.44 3.87 -0.77
C GLY A 58 -14.46 2.95 -1.51
N LEU A 59 -13.36 3.49 -2.06
CA LEU A 59 -12.35 2.73 -2.81
C LEU A 59 -10.96 2.88 -2.20
N CYS A 60 -10.20 1.79 -2.17
CA CYS A 60 -8.82 1.77 -1.72
C CYS A 60 -7.95 2.57 -2.69
N ASP A 61 -7.33 3.64 -2.24
CA ASP A 61 -6.46 4.47 -3.09
C ASP A 61 -5.02 4.56 -2.61
N SER A 62 -4.74 3.88 -1.49
CA SER A 62 -3.41 3.66 -0.94
C SER A 62 -3.40 2.35 -0.17
N ILE A 63 -2.38 1.53 -0.44
CA ILE A 63 -2.15 0.26 0.21
C ILE A 63 -0.68 0.12 0.57
N SER A 64 -0.40 -0.31 1.79
CA SER A 64 0.96 -0.62 2.22
C SER A 64 1.07 -2.06 2.73
N PHE A 65 2.20 -2.67 2.42
CA PHE A 65 2.56 -4.03 2.79
C PHE A 65 3.83 -3.97 3.63
N ARG A 66 3.86 -4.75 4.71
CA ARG A 66 5.06 -5.02 5.51
C ARG A 66 5.07 -6.47 5.97
N LYS A 67 6.24 -7.06 6.16
CA LYS A 67 6.33 -8.32 6.90
C LYS A 67 6.00 -8.06 8.37
N ILE A 68 5.26 -8.97 8.99
CA ILE A 68 4.98 -8.91 10.44
C ILE A 68 6.20 -9.36 11.24
N GLU A 69 7.03 -10.21 10.64
CA GLU A 69 8.28 -10.66 11.26
C GLU A 69 9.31 -9.52 11.29
N THR A 70 10.00 -9.43 12.43
CA THR A 70 11.12 -8.52 12.66
C THR A 70 12.38 -9.31 12.96
N ASN A 71 13.55 -8.73 12.68
CA ASN A 71 14.82 -9.31 13.10
C ASN A 71 15.04 -9.21 14.62
N ALA A 72 16.17 -9.74 15.12
CA ALA A 72 16.51 -9.72 16.54
C ALA A 72 16.64 -8.30 17.16
N LYS A 73 16.76 -7.26 16.34
CA LYS A 73 16.82 -5.85 16.77
C LYS A 73 15.45 -5.16 16.71
N GLY A 74 14.39 -5.88 16.34
CA GLY A 74 13.04 -5.33 16.17
C GLY A 74 12.85 -4.56 14.86
N GLU A 75 13.76 -4.69 13.90
CA GLU A 75 13.65 -4.03 12.59
C GLU A 75 12.82 -4.92 11.65
N TRP A 76 11.98 -4.29 10.82
CA TRP A 76 11.14 -5.00 9.85
C TRP A 76 12.00 -5.70 8.79
N LEU A 77 11.67 -6.95 8.50
CA LEU A 77 12.35 -7.68 7.43
C LEU A 77 11.92 -7.16 6.05
N PRO A 78 12.87 -6.94 5.12
CA PRO A 78 12.52 -6.54 3.77
C PRO A 78 11.85 -7.67 2.99
N PHE A 79 11.06 -7.27 2.00
CA PHE A 79 10.65 -8.18 0.94
C PHE A 79 11.86 -8.50 0.05
N THR A 80 11.94 -9.74 -0.42
CA THR A 80 12.89 -10.13 -1.46
C THR A 80 12.51 -9.49 -2.80
N ALA A 81 13.40 -9.55 -3.78
CA ALA A 81 13.09 -9.07 -5.13
C ALA A 81 11.88 -9.81 -5.74
N ASP A 82 11.79 -11.13 -5.51
CA ASP A 82 10.67 -11.94 -6.02
C ASP A 82 9.36 -11.61 -5.31
N GLU A 83 9.36 -11.45 -3.98
CA GLU A 83 8.17 -11.03 -3.24
C GLU A 83 7.71 -9.63 -3.67
N THR A 84 8.66 -8.70 -3.85
CA THR A 84 8.38 -7.34 -4.34
C THR A 84 7.72 -7.41 -5.72
N LYS A 85 8.30 -8.20 -6.63
CA LYS A 85 7.75 -8.39 -7.97
C LYS A 85 6.33 -8.96 -7.93
N ILE A 86 6.09 -10.01 -7.14
CA ILE A 86 4.75 -10.61 -6.99
C ILE A 86 3.74 -9.59 -6.46
N LEU A 87 4.12 -8.77 -5.47
CA LEU A 87 3.25 -7.75 -4.90
C LEU A 87 2.92 -6.67 -5.93
N LEU A 88 3.90 -6.15 -6.65
CA LEU A 88 3.66 -5.15 -7.72
C LEU A 88 2.83 -5.73 -8.87
N GLU A 89 3.13 -6.94 -9.34
CA GLU A 89 2.38 -7.61 -10.41
C GLU A 89 0.92 -7.88 -10.01
N SER A 90 0.66 -8.11 -8.72
CA SER A 90 -0.70 -8.33 -8.24
C SER A 90 -1.60 -7.10 -8.35
N ASP A 91 -1.03 -5.90 -8.25
CA ASP A 91 -1.73 -4.61 -8.38
C ASP A 91 -1.73 -4.08 -9.82
N SER A 92 -0.94 -4.69 -10.71
CA SER A 92 -0.61 -4.13 -12.02
C SER A 92 -1.76 -4.18 -13.04
N ASN A 93 -2.77 -5.01 -12.79
CA ASN A 93 -3.85 -5.35 -13.72
C ASN A 93 -3.35 -5.69 -15.14
N GLY A 94 -2.18 -6.34 -15.23
CA GLY A 94 -1.55 -6.73 -16.50
C GLY A 94 -0.77 -5.62 -17.20
N THR A 95 -0.66 -4.44 -16.60
CA THR A 95 0.18 -3.34 -17.07
C THR A 95 1.56 -3.43 -16.43
N SER A 96 2.62 -3.05 -17.15
CA SER A 96 3.98 -3.10 -16.62
C SER A 96 4.26 -1.96 -15.63
N TRP A 97 5.18 -2.21 -14.70
CA TRP A 97 5.73 -1.19 -13.81
C TRP A 97 7.02 -0.63 -14.39
N ASP A 98 7.10 0.70 -14.48
CA ASP A 98 8.29 1.43 -14.90
C ASP A 98 9.07 1.92 -13.69
N LEU A 99 10.36 1.59 -13.63
CA LEU A 99 11.25 2.11 -12.59
C LEU A 99 11.51 3.61 -12.82
N LEU A 100 11.10 4.45 -11.88
CA LEU A 100 11.32 5.90 -11.93
C LEU A 100 12.66 6.30 -11.30
N SER A 101 12.99 5.70 -10.17
CA SER A 101 14.23 5.98 -9.44
C SER A 101 14.61 4.80 -8.55
N GLU A 102 15.91 4.64 -8.33
CA GLU A 102 16.48 3.66 -7.42
C GLU A 102 17.64 4.30 -6.67
N ASN A 103 17.66 4.15 -5.35
CA ASN A 103 18.79 4.46 -4.51
C ASN A 103 19.22 3.19 -3.78
N LYS A 104 20.32 2.59 -4.25
CA LYS A 104 20.86 1.34 -3.69
C LYS A 104 21.49 1.53 -2.31
N GLU A 105 21.92 2.75 -1.97
CA GLU A 105 22.55 3.04 -0.68
C GLU A 105 21.53 2.95 0.45
N ASN A 106 20.37 3.59 0.29
CA ASN A 106 19.27 3.53 1.26
C ASN A 106 18.28 2.38 0.98
N GLY A 107 18.42 1.68 -0.14
CA GLY A 107 17.57 0.54 -0.48
C GLY A 107 16.14 0.94 -0.86
N SER A 108 15.94 2.14 -1.38
CA SER A 108 14.64 2.67 -1.80
C SER A 108 14.52 2.69 -3.32
N SER A 109 13.33 2.41 -3.84
CA SER A 109 13.00 2.58 -5.26
C SER A 109 11.57 3.07 -5.46
N ALA A 110 11.35 3.80 -6.55
CA ALA A 110 10.05 4.31 -6.95
C ALA A 110 9.67 3.74 -8.31
N TRP A 111 8.44 3.27 -8.43
CA TRP A 111 7.91 2.63 -9.62
C TRP A 111 6.58 3.27 -10.01
N ARG A 112 6.23 3.23 -11.30
CA ARG A 112 4.97 3.75 -11.82
C ARG A 112 4.26 2.76 -12.70
N ASN A 113 2.94 2.71 -12.58
CA ASN A 113 2.04 2.05 -13.50
C ASN A 113 0.83 2.98 -13.72
N GLY A 114 0.80 3.67 -14.86
CA GLY A 114 -0.21 4.68 -15.14
C GLY A 114 -0.27 5.79 -14.08
N ASP A 115 -1.42 5.89 -13.41
CA ASP A 115 -1.67 6.86 -12.33
C ASP A 115 -1.37 6.32 -10.92
N VAL A 116 -0.80 5.12 -10.83
CA VAL A 116 -0.39 4.49 -9.57
C VAL A 116 1.13 4.57 -9.44
N THR A 117 1.59 4.90 -8.23
CA THR A 117 3.00 4.91 -7.86
C THR A 117 3.24 3.92 -6.74
N ALA A 118 4.38 3.24 -6.77
CA ALA A 118 4.83 2.38 -5.68
C ALA A 118 6.19 2.84 -5.17
N TYR A 119 6.32 2.97 -3.85
CA TYR A 119 7.59 3.08 -3.15
C TYR A 119 7.94 1.75 -2.49
N VAL A 120 9.16 1.28 -2.74
CA VAL A 120 9.71 0.06 -2.13
C VAL A 120 10.91 0.46 -1.30
N ASP A 121 10.82 0.24 0.01
CA ASP A 121 11.88 0.47 0.97
C ASP A 121 12.38 -0.88 1.51
N THR A 122 13.68 -1.15 1.41
CA THR A 122 14.30 -2.40 1.86
C THR A 122 15.18 -2.24 3.10
N LYS A 123 15.41 -1.00 3.56
CA LYS A 123 16.16 -0.71 4.78
C LYS A 123 15.36 0.19 5.72
N GLY A 124 15.63 0.08 7.02
CA GLY A 124 14.93 0.84 8.05
C GLY A 124 13.48 0.37 8.18
N PHE A 125 12.53 1.20 7.76
CA PHE A 125 11.10 0.85 7.78
C PHE A 125 10.72 0.11 6.50
N ALA A 126 11.20 -1.13 6.37
CA ALA A 126 11.04 -1.90 5.15
C ALA A 126 9.55 -2.15 4.83
N ARG A 127 9.11 -1.68 3.67
CA ARG A 127 7.71 -1.71 3.23
C ARG A 127 7.59 -1.58 1.72
N ILE A 128 6.44 -1.96 1.21
CA ILE A 128 5.99 -1.57 -0.13
C ILE A 128 4.75 -0.71 0.06
N TRP A 129 4.72 0.48 -0.51
CA TRP A 129 3.59 1.40 -0.44
C TRP A 129 3.16 1.79 -1.84
N ILE A 130 1.93 1.42 -2.20
CA ILE A 130 1.33 1.66 -3.49
C ILE A 130 0.17 2.63 -3.31
N PHE A 131 0.07 3.68 -4.14
CA PHE A 131 -0.96 4.70 -4.00
C PHE A 131 -1.24 5.39 -5.33
N THR A 132 -2.45 5.93 -5.46
CA THR A 132 -2.86 6.71 -6.63
C THR A 132 -2.27 8.11 -6.60
N ARG A 133 -2.19 8.74 -7.77
CA ARG A 133 -1.84 10.17 -7.89
C ARG A 133 -2.76 11.06 -7.06
N GLU A 134 -4.05 10.78 -7.02
CA GLU A 134 -5.02 11.56 -6.24
C GLU A 134 -4.78 11.43 -4.74
N HIS A 135 -4.46 10.23 -4.26
CA HIS A 135 -4.04 10.03 -2.87
C HIS A 135 -2.87 10.94 -2.51
N SER A 136 -1.81 10.94 -3.32
CA SER A 136 -0.64 11.81 -3.11
C SER A 136 -1.03 13.29 -3.08
N ARG A 137 -1.87 13.75 -4.01
CA ARG A 137 -2.34 15.15 -4.05
C ARG A 137 -3.09 15.54 -2.79
N ARG A 138 -3.93 14.66 -2.25
CA ARG A 138 -4.65 14.92 -1.00
C ARG A 138 -3.70 14.99 0.19
N LYS A 139 -2.77 14.03 0.34
CA LYS A 139 -1.78 14.02 1.43
C LYS A 139 -0.87 15.26 1.39
N ASP A 140 -0.46 15.70 0.20
CA ASP A 140 0.32 16.93 0.04
C ASP A 140 -0.48 18.17 0.46
N ALA A 141 -1.76 18.24 0.10
CA ALA A 141 -2.64 19.34 0.46
C ALA A 141 -2.92 19.38 1.96
N GLU A 142 -3.13 18.22 2.59
CA GLU A 142 -3.27 18.06 4.04
C GLU A 142 -1.99 18.53 4.77
N SER A 143 -0.83 18.03 4.34
CA SER A 143 0.46 18.39 4.94
C SER A 143 0.73 19.90 4.86
N LYS A 144 0.42 20.54 3.73
CA LYS A 144 0.55 22.00 3.58
C LYS A 144 -0.37 22.77 4.51
N LYS A 145 -1.63 22.35 4.65
CA LYS A 145 -2.58 22.96 5.59
C LYS A 145 -2.12 22.83 7.03
N GLU A 146 -1.61 21.66 7.42
CA GLU A 146 -1.05 21.42 8.75
C GLU A 146 0.17 22.29 9.02
N GLU A 147 1.08 22.42 8.04
CA GLU A 147 2.25 23.29 8.17
C GLU A 147 1.85 24.76 8.33
N GLU A 148 0.90 25.24 7.54
CA GLU A 148 0.36 26.60 7.68
C GLU A 148 -0.34 26.82 9.03
N ALA A 149 -1.14 25.86 9.49
CA ALA A 149 -1.79 25.91 10.80
C ALA A 149 -0.76 25.95 11.92
N ARG A 150 0.31 25.14 11.83
CA ARG A 150 1.42 25.15 12.80
C ARG A 150 2.12 26.50 12.83
N LYS A 151 2.42 27.10 11.67
CA LYS A 151 3.03 28.45 11.56
C LYS A 151 2.13 29.55 12.12
N LYS A 152 0.80 29.46 11.92
CA LYS A 152 -0.17 30.42 12.46
C LYS A 152 -0.41 30.23 13.97
N GLY A 153 -0.34 29.00 14.47
CA GLY A 153 -0.50 28.66 15.89
C GLY A 153 0.73 29.00 16.76
N THR A 154 1.93 29.05 16.16
CA THR A 154 3.18 29.46 16.85
C THR A 154 3.37 30.98 16.97
N LEU A 155 2.40 31.78 16.53
CA LEU A 155 2.42 33.26 16.57
C LEU A 155 1.69 33.86 17.80
N LYS A 156 1.38 33.06 18.83
CA LYS A 156 0.66 33.54 20.03
C LYS A 156 1.49 33.67 21.32
N ASP A 157 2.79 33.43 21.27
CA ASP A 157 3.68 33.67 22.42
C ASP A 157 4.79 34.66 22.04
N PHE A 158 4.44 35.95 21.93
CA PHE A 158 5.36 37.09 22.08
C PHE A 158 4.62 38.29 22.68
#